data_AF-A0A0F7N050-F1
#
_entry.id   AF-A0A0F7N050-F1
#
_cell.length_a   1.000
_cell.length_b   1.000
_cell.length_c   1.000
_cell.angle_alpha   90.00
_cell.angle_beta   90.00
_cell.angle_gamma   90.00
#
_symmetry.space_group_name_H-M   'P 1'
#
loop_
_entity.id
_entity.type
_entity.pdbx_description
1 polymer ?
#
loop_
_entity_poly.entity_id
_entity_poly.type
_entity_poly.pdbx_seq_one_letter_code
_entity_poly.pdbx_strand_id
1 'polypeptide(L)'
;RDMGPVARYLGPLVPKQTLLWQDPVPAVSHDLVGEAEIASLKSQILASGLTVSQLVSTAWAAASSFRGSDKRGGANGGRIRLQPQVGWEVNDPDGDLRKVIRTLEEIQESFHSAAP
;
A
#
# COMPACT_ATOMS: atom_id res chain seq x y z
N ARG A 1 22.81 -2.20 3.87
CA ARG A 1 21.63 -2.83 3.20
C ARG A 1 20.37 -2.77 4.07
N ASP A 2 20.52 -2.32 5.32
CA ASP A 2 19.63 -2.36 6.49
C ASP A 2 19.12 -0.96 6.89
N MET A 3 19.42 0.05 6.06
CA MET A 3 18.87 1.39 6.23
C MET A 3 17.41 1.49 5.77
N GLY A 4 16.86 0.49 5.09
CA GLY A 4 15.48 0.52 4.58
C GLY A 4 15.27 1.60 3.51
N PRO A 5 14.11 2.31 3.53
CA PRO A 5 13.75 3.26 2.49
C PRO A 5 14.78 4.38 2.28
N VAL A 6 14.95 4.79 1.03
CA VAL A 6 15.91 5.85 0.64
C VAL A 6 15.64 7.19 1.34
N ALA A 7 14.40 7.45 1.76
CA ALA A 7 14.05 8.62 2.56
C ALA A 7 14.82 8.74 3.90
N ARG A 8 15.44 7.65 4.37
CA ARG A 8 16.28 7.65 5.58
C ARG A 8 17.75 8.01 5.33
N TYR A 9 18.16 8.17 4.07
CA TYR A 9 19.55 8.41 3.70
C TYR A 9 19.83 9.91 3.83
N LEU A 10 20.89 10.28 4.54
CA LEU A 10 21.20 11.67 4.87
C LEU A 10 22.61 12.05 4.42
N GLY A 11 22.82 13.35 4.20
CA GLY A 11 24.12 13.93 3.85
C GLY A 11 24.32 14.15 2.34
N PRO A 12 25.34 14.92 1.97
CA PRO A 12 25.54 15.39 0.60
C PRO A 12 26.04 14.31 -0.37
N LEU A 13 26.42 13.13 0.14
CA LEU A 13 26.98 12.03 -0.65
C LEU A 13 25.96 10.94 -1.02
N VAL A 14 24.68 11.15 -0.71
CA VAL A 14 23.62 10.20 -1.10
C VAL A 14 23.50 10.20 -2.63
N PRO A 15 23.68 9.04 -3.31
CA PRO A 15 23.60 8.99 -4.75
C PRO A 15 22.17 9.25 -5.25
N LYS A 16 22.05 9.89 -6.42
CA LYS A 16 20.74 10.15 -7.06
C LYS A 16 20.08 8.88 -7.63
N GLN A 17 20.87 7.86 -7.93
CA GLN A 17 20.37 6.61 -8.49
C GLN A 17 19.69 5.77 -7.41
N THR A 18 18.46 5.36 -7.66
CA THR A 18 17.75 4.35 -6.86
C THR A 18 18.11 2.95 -7.31
N LEU A 19 18.25 2.01 -6.38
CA LEU A 19 18.65 0.64 -6.63
C LEU A 19 17.53 -0.34 -6.22
N LEU A 20 17.39 -1.44 -6.96
CA LEU A 20 16.30 -2.41 -6.75
C LEU A 20 16.22 -2.94 -5.31
N TRP A 21 17.37 -3.22 -4.69
CA TRP A 21 17.43 -3.77 -3.33
C TRP A 21 16.95 -2.81 -2.23
N GLN A 22 16.76 -1.53 -2.55
CA GLN A 22 16.19 -0.53 -1.63
C GLN A 22 14.66 -0.58 -1.59
N ASP A 23 14.04 -1.49 -2.34
CA ASP A 23 12.59 -1.61 -2.52
C ASP A 23 11.93 -0.26 -2.87
N PRO A 24 12.40 0.45 -3.92
CA PRO A 24 11.96 1.80 -4.24
C PRO A 24 10.45 1.85 -4.50
N VAL A 25 9.84 2.98 -4.17
CA VAL A 25 8.45 3.31 -4.51
C VAL A 25 8.44 4.59 -5.34
N PRO A 26 7.50 4.74 -6.29
CA PRO A 26 7.35 6.00 -7.01
C PRO A 26 7.20 7.19 -6.07
N ALA A 27 7.75 8.33 -6.45
CA ALA A 27 7.49 9.58 -5.74
C ALA A 27 6.03 9.99 -5.91
N VAL A 28 5.51 10.79 -4.97
CA VAL A 28 4.19 11.42 -5.11
C VAL A 28 4.22 12.34 -6.32
N SER A 29 3.27 12.16 -7.24
CA SER A 29 3.19 12.88 -8.52
C SER A 29 1.90 13.66 -8.72
N HIS A 30 1.06 13.72 -7.69
CA HIS A 30 -0.26 14.35 -7.68
C HIS A 30 -0.54 14.90 -6.27
N ASP A 31 -1.54 15.76 -6.13
CA ASP A 31 -1.95 16.28 -4.84
C ASP A 31 -2.53 15.18 -3.95
N LEU A 32 -2.20 15.21 -2.66
CA LEU A 32 -2.70 14.24 -1.71
C LEU A 32 -4.15 14.55 -1.33
N VAL A 33 -4.92 13.50 -1.06
CA VAL A 33 -6.27 13.62 -0.54
C VAL A 33 -6.31 14.47 0.74
N GLY A 34 -7.24 15.42 0.79
CA GLY A 34 -7.52 16.24 1.96
C GLY A 34 -8.51 15.58 2.91
N GLU A 35 -8.92 16.33 3.94
CA GLU A 35 -9.83 15.81 4.98
C GLU A 35 -11.20 15.40 4.43
N ALA A 36 -11.75 16.18 3.48
CA ALA A 36 -13.03 15.90 2.85
C ALA A 36 -12.97 14.64 1.97
N GLU A 37 -11.91 14.49 1.17
CA GLU A 37 -11.70 13.32 0.32
C GLU A 37 -11.48 12.06 1.16
N ILE A 38 -10.72 12.16 2.26
CA ILE A 38 -10.52 11.06 3.21
C ILE A 38 -11.86 10.61 3.83
N ALA A 39 -12.72 11.55 4.23
CA ALA A 39 -14.03 11.22 4.77
C ALA A 39 -14.91 10.53 3.72
N SER A 40 -14.95 11.05 2.50
CA SER A 40 -15.66 10.46 1.36
C SER A 40 -15.20 9.03 1.06
N LEU A 41 -13.88 8.80 0.96
CA LEU A 41 -13.30 7.49 0.69
C LEU A 41 -13.62 6.47 1.79
N LYS A 42 -13.55 6.87 3.08
CA LYS A 42 -13.95 6.00 4.18
C LYS A 42 -15.41 5.56 4.06
N SER A 43 -16.32 6.49 3.74
CA SER A 43 -17.73 6.16 3.52
C SER A 43 -17.94 5.21 2.34
N GLN A 44 -17.23 5.43 1.22
CA GLN A 44 -17.29 4.55 0.05
C GLN A 44 -16.77 3.15 0.35
N ILE A 45 -15.65 3.03 1.06
CA ILE A 45 -15.09 1.72 1.48
C ILE A 45 -16.07 0.97 2.38
N LEU A 46 -16.71 1.66 3.33
CA LEU A 46 -17.73 1.04 4.20
C LEU A 46 -19.01 0.64 3.44
N ALA A 47 -19.34 1.35 2.36
CA ALA A 47 -20.48 1.03 1.49
C ALA A 47 -20.18 -0.04 0.43
N SER A 48 -18.91 -0.46 0.26
CA SER A 48 -18.47 -1.37 -0.79
C SER A 48 -18.96 -2.82 -0.67
N GLY A 49 -19.57 -3.17 0.47
CA GLY A 49 -19.96 -4.54 0.79
C GLY A 49 -18.79 -5.43 1.27
N LEU A 50 -17.57 -4.88 1.38
CA LEU A 50 -16.49 -5.53 2.09
C LEU A 50 -16.78 -5.58 3.59
N THR A 51 -16.56 -6.75 4.19
CA THR A 51 -16.77 -6.93 5.62
C THR A 51 -15.65 -6.27 6.43
N VAL A 52 -15.94 -5.94 7.69
CA VAL A 52 -14.92 -5.44 8.64
C VAL A 52 -13.74 -6.40 8.73
N SER A 53 -14.00 -7.71 8.77
CA SER A 53 -12.95 -8.74 8.84
C SER A 53 -12.02 -8.69 7.62
N GLN A 54 -12.58 -8.59 6.41
CA GLN A 54 -11.80 -8.49 5.18
C GLN A 54 -10.91 -7.22 5.17
N LEU A 55 -11.50 -6.06 5.50
CA LEU A 55 -10.78 -4.79 5.53
C LEU A 55 -9.63 -4.80 6.54
N VAL A 56 -9.90 -5.28 7.76
CA VAL A 56 -8.90 -5.36 8.83
C VAL A 56 -7.80 -6.35 8.48
N SER A 57 -8.15 -7.55 8.01
CA SER A 57 -7.17 -8.58 7.64
C SER A 57 -6.26 -8.12 6.49
N THR A 58 -6.80 -7.48 5.45
CA THR A 58 -5.98 -6.99 4.33
C THR A 58 -5.07 -5.84 4.75
N ALA A 59 -5.56 -4.90 5.56
CA ALA A 59 -4.73 -3.82 6.10
C ALA A 59 -3.59 -4.37 6.98
N TRP A 60 -3.88 -5.37 7.82
CA TRP A 60 -2.89 -6.04 8.65
C TRP A 60 -1.87 -6.82 7.81
N ALA A 61 -2.30 -7.60 6.82
CA ALA A 61 -1.43 -8.37 5.92
C ALA A 61 -0.40 -7.47 5.21
N ALA A 62 -0.82 -6.29 4.76
CA ALA A 62 0.09 -5.32 4.14
C ALA A 62 1.09 -4.73 5.16
N ALA A 63 0.60 -4.21 6.29
CA ALA A 63 1.42 -3.49 7.25
C ALA A 63 2.37 -4.39 8.06
N SER A 64 1.91 -5.59 8.44
CA SER A 64 2.66 -6.54 9.28
C SER A 64 3.87 -7.17 8.59
N SER A 65 4.02 -6.99 7.27
CA SER A 65 5.23 -7.35 6.55
C SER A 65 6.45 -6.51 6.93
N PHE A 66 6.26 -5.38 7.63
CA PHE A 66 7.35 -4.53 8.12
C PHE A 66 8.17 -5.22 9.21
N ARG A 67 9.50 -5.06 9.14
CA ARG A 67 10.40 -5.49 10.22
C ARG A 67 11.37 -4.38 10.62
N GLY A 68 11.45 -4.11 11.92
CA GLY A 68 12.28 -3.01 12.46
C GLY A 68 13.80 -3.21 12.31
N SER A 69 14.25 -4.45 12.13
CA SER A 69 15.67 -4.80 12.01
C SER A 69 16.36 -4.12 10.83
N ASP A 70 15.80 -4.25 9.63
CA ASP A 70 16.33 -3.65 8.39
C ASP A 70 15.39 -2.64 7.73
N LYS A 71 14.23 -2.39 8.36
CA LYS A 71 13.20 -1.42 7.96
C LYS A 71 12.58 -1.71 6.59
N ARG A 72 12.64 -2.97 6.13
CA ARG A 72 11.95 -3.42 4.92
C ARG A 72 10.52 -3.84 5.21
N GLY A 73 9.72 -3.96 4.15
CA GLY A 73 8.30 -4.29 4.23
C GLY A 73 7.42 -3.12 4.64
N GLY A 74 6.18 -3.42 5.02
CA GLY A 74 5.14 -2.46 5.37
C GLY A 74 4.17 -2.16 4.22
N ALA A 75 3.17 -1.33 4.51
CA ALA A 75 2.08 -1.05 3.58
C ALA A 75 2.43 -0.08 2.44
N ASN A 76 3.49 0.72 2.58
CA ASN A 76 3.91 1.67 1.54
C ASN A 76 4.34 0.93 0.26
N GLY A 77 3.93 1.45 -0.90
CA GLY A 77 4.12 0.84 -2.22
C GLY A 77 3.04 -0.17 -2.61
N GLY A 78 2.06 -0.46 -1.74
CA GLY A 78 0.93 -1.32 -2.08
C GLY A 78 1.34 -2.73 -2.50
N ARG A 79 2.43 -3.27 -1.95
CA ARG A 79 3.03 -4.53 -2.42
C ARG A 79 2.18 -5.78 -2.17
N ILE A 80 1.14 -5.68 -1.34
CA ILE A 80 0.21 -6.78 -1.04
C ILE A 80 -0.46 -7.37 -2.29
N ARG A 81 -0.66 -6.55 -3.35
CA ARG A 81 -1.23 -7.01 -4.64
C ARG A 81 -0.21 -7.59 -5.62
N LEU A 82 1.07 -7.58 -5.26
CA LEU A 82 2.18 -7.99 -6.12
C LEU A 82 2.81 -9.29 -5.61
N GLN A 83 3.52 -9.99 -6.49
CA GLN A 83 4.32 -11.15 -6.08
C GLN A 83 5.51 -10.72 -5.21
N PRO A 84 5.89 -11.51 -4.19
CA PRO A 84 5.26 -12.75 -3.77
C PRO A 84 4.09 -12.58 -2.77
N GLN A 85 3.85 -11.38 -2.23
CA GLN A 85 2.93 -11.16 -1.11
C GLN A 85 1.49 -11.57 -1.40
N VAL A 86 1.01 -11.33 -2.62
CA VAL A 86 -0.35 -11.69 -3.05
C VAL A 86 -0.59 -13.20 -3.07
N GLY A 87 0.47 -14.02 -3.03
CA GLY A 87 0.41 -15.48 -3.05
C GLY A 87 0.93 -16.14 -1.77
N TRP A 88 1.21 -15.36 -0.71
CA TRP A 88 1.61 -15.96 0.57
C TRP A 88 0.41 -16.61 1.24
N GLU A 89 0.56 -17.86 1.67
CA GLU A 89 -0.48 -18.64 2.36
C GLU A 89 -1.12 -17.88 3.53
N VAL A 90 -0.31 -17.18 4.34
CA VAL A 90 -0.79 -16.39 5.49
C VAL A 90 -1.68 -15.20 5.09
N ASN A 91 -1.61 -14.78 3.84
CA ASN A 91 -2.46 -13.72 3.30
C ASN A 91 -3.72 -14.28 2.61
N ASP A 92 -3.95 -15.60 2.68
CA ASP A 92 -5.12 -16.30 2.17
C ASP A 92 -5.43 -15.96 0.68
N PRO A 93 -4.56 -16.38 -0.26
CA PRO A 93 -4.67 -16.00 -1.66
C PRO A 93 -5.84 -16.68 -2.40
N ASP A 94 -6.35 -17.78 -1.84
CA ASP A 94 -7.50 -18.54 -2.34
C ASP A 94 -8.84 -18.06 -1.72
N GLY A 95 -8.77 -17.33 -0.59
CA GLY A 95 -9.90 -16.64 0.00
C GLY A 95 -10.16 -15.26 -0.59
N ASP A 96 -10.42 -14.28 0.28
CA ASP A 96 -10.99 -13.00 -0.14
C ASP A 96 -9.97 -11.94 -0.59
N LEU A 97 -8.66 -12.17 -0.45
CA LEU A 97 -7.65 -11.13 -0.69
C LEU A 97 -7.78 -10.50 -2.09
N ARG A 98 -7.96 -11.32 -3.13
CA ARG A 98 -8.10 -10.86 -4.52
C ARG A 98 -9.37 -10.04 -4.73
N LYS A 99 -10.47 -10.45 -4.07
CA LYS A 99 -11.74 -9.72 -4.10
C LYS A 99 -11.61 -8.35 -3.41
N VAL A 100 -10.93 -8.29 -2.26
CA VAL A 100 -10.67 -7.05 -1.54
C VAL A 100 -9.84 -6.10 -2.38
N ILE A 101 -8.71 -6.58 -2.93
CA ILE A 101 -7.83 -5.78 -3.79
C ILE A 101 -8.62 -5.19 -4.96
N ARG A 102 -9.35 -6.02 -5.70
CA ARG A 102 -10.15 -5.57 -6.84
C ARG A 102 -11.16 -4.49 -6.46
N THR A 103 -11.91 -4.70 -5.36
CA THR A 103 -12.92 -3.73 -4.92
C THR A 103 -12.29 -2.39 -4.53
N LEU A 104 -11.12 -2.41 -3.88
CA LEU A 104 -10.40 -1.19 -3.52
C LEU A 104 -9.80 -0.48 -4.75
N GLU A 105 -9.39 -1.22 -5.78
CA GLU A 105 -8.94 -0.67 -7.06
C GLU A 105 -10.08 -0.01 -7.85
N GLU A 106 -11.28 -0.60 -7.84
CA GLU A 106 -12.48 0.00 -8.44
C GLU A 106 -12.89 1.32 -7.74
N ILE A 107 -12.76 1.39 -6.41
CA ILE A 107 -12.95 2.64 -5.65
C ILE A 107 -11.89 3.67 -6.01
N GLN A 108 -10.62 3.25 -6.14
CA GLN A 108 -9.54 4.14 -6.56
C GLN A 108 -9.80 4.73 -7.95
N GLU A 109 -10.18 3.92 -8.93
CA GLU A 109 -10.48 4.35 -10.30
C GLU A 109 -11.65 5.32 -10.34
N SER A 110 -12.72 5.01 -9.59
CA SER A 110 -13.90 5.87 -9.48
C SER A 110 -13.56 7.23 -8.88
N PHE A 111 -12.75 7.25 -7.81
CA PHE A 111 -12.31 8.48 -7.17
C PHE A 111 -11.42 9.33 -8.07
N HIS A 112 -10.43 8.72 -8.74
CA HIS A 112 -9.55 9.43 -9.67
C HIS A 112 -10.29 10.01 -10.88
N SER A 113 -11.34 9.34 -11.36
CA SER A 113 -12.14 9.81 -12.50
C SER A 113 -13.08 10.96 -12.13
N ALA A 114 -13.45 11.05 -10.84
CA ALA A 114 -14.30 12.13 -10.31
C ALA A 114 -13.48 13.33 -9.82
N ALA A 115 -12.18 13.15 -9.56
CA ALA A 115 -11.27 14.23 -9.22
C ALA A 115 -10.99 15.09 -10.47
N PRO A 116 -11.06 16.43 -10.36
CA PRO A 116 -10.78 17.34 -11.47
C PRO A 116 -9.30 17.34 -11.90
#